data_AF-A0A0A1T922-F1
#
_entry.id   AF-A0A0A1T922-F1
#
_cell.length_a   1.000
_cell.length_b   1.000
_cell.length_c   1.000
_cell.angle_alpha   90.00
_cell.angle_beta   90.00
_cell.angle_gamma   90.00
#
_symmetry.space_group_name_H-M   'P 1'
#
loop_
_entity.id
_entity.type
_entity.pdbx_description
1 polymer ?
#
loop_
_entity_poly.entity_id
_entity_poly.type
_entity_poly.pdbx_seq_one_letter_code
_entity_poly.pdbx_strand_id
1 'polypeptide(L)'
;MNTLIKPINNYVRHSFIHPLLHFCPSQALTPCSHTSSDMVVTAIAPGVFGGPTNFQHPIWQYHQYLATPLPTQHPTTHVGRDIMGLISSLIILRVGTWISARIPRRLRRPLAVLTFVLVSLLVWYHFQPPASTVRAAVNFNAARLGSSVRGAAYQDPDAWMRVPGRWEVEVSADIGYLIKTGYGTRGRVKLMRDAYEKSGGILGEEGVLVVGDWDGDGVTDALSRGWQMMEEFGVDDDVAGAKRRKKHGLLRAAIESGDEEKALELGKEFGWELDALKFIPGMYDLYNRYPEKKWYIILDDDTYLVRPTLEMLLSHLDPDKPHYIGNAVGDFRARFAHGGSGIIISRKAMQKFASDKTVIATSLAVSLVETWGDKLVATTLQQLGIYLEERYAHHFNGEPPEITRVAAERFCAPIVSFHSLRTPTAMDHLARSLRPFRKPISWGTLLEVFGMPTAGGVIDRVGPLDDKTTTWKNVKSADECRRKCEVDSKRWCLAWKHDGAAAACHASPWVVPGERGSKDITASGVHEAAIVGLRARCAGD
;
A
#
# COMPACT_ATOMS: atom_id res chain seq x y z
N MET A 1 -16.89 61.68 1.70
CA MET A 1 -15.74 61.08 2.40
C MET A 1 -16.11 59.63 2.71
N ASN A 2 -15.44 58.70 2.05
CA ASN A 2 -15.99 57.41 1.63
C ASN A 2 -15.98 56.33 2.72
N THR A 3 -17.14 55.72 2.92
CA THR A 3 -17.35 54.34 3.38
C THR A 3 -16.98 53.34 2.29
N LEU A 4 -16.24 52.28 2.61
CA LEU A 4 -16.25 51.03 1.82
C LEU A 4 -15.87 49.81 2.66
N ILE A 5 -16.73 48.81 2.53
CA ILE A 5 -16.77 47.47 3.09
C ILE A 5 -15.57 46.64 2.60
N LYS A 6 -14.91 45.88 3.49
CA LYS A 6 -13.86 44.90 3.13
C LYS A 6 -14.46 43.50 2.94
N PRO A 7 -14.09 42.75 1.89
CA PRO A 7 -14.61 41.41 1.64
C PRO A 7 -13.77 40.31 2.31
N ILE A 8 -14.48 39.24 2.71
CA ILE A 8 -14.00 37.93 3.13
C ILE A 8 -13.51 37.18 1.88
N ASN A 9 -12.27 36.68 1.88
CA ASN A 9 -11.74 35.87 0.77
C ASN A 9 -11.38 34.47 1.26
N ASN A 10 -12.20 33.49 0.85
CA ASN A 10 -11.93 32.06 0.92
C ASN A 10 -10.99 31.70 -0.25
N TYR A 11 -9.89 30.98 0.01
CA TYR A 11 -9.08 30.36 -1.05
C TYR A 11 -9.17 28.84 -0.96
N VAL A 12 -10.04 28.28 -1.80
CA VAL A 12 -9.94 26.92 -2.35
C VAL A 12 -9.18 27.08 -3.67
N ARG A 13 -7.95 26.56 -3.79
CA ARG A 13 -7.26 26.48 -5.09
C ARG A 13 -7.49 25.10 -5.69
N HIS A 14 -8.35 25.06 -6.71
CA HIS A 14 -8.41 23.99 -7.70
C HIS A 14 -7.29 24.17 -8.73
N SER A 15 -6.47 23.14 -8.93
CA SER A 15 -5.58 23.06 -10.10
C SER A 15 -6.30 22.29 -11.21
N PHE A 16 -6.93 23.02 -12.13
CA PHE A 16 -7.35 22.51 -13.43
C PHE A 16 -6.19 22.73 -14.42
N ILE A 17 -5.63 21.67 -14.98
CA ILE A 17 -4.74 21.76 -16.14
C ILE A 17 -5.59 21.42 -17.37
N HIS A 18 -5.87 22.43 -18.18
CA HIS A 18 -6.45 22.26 -19.52
C HIS A 18 -5.38 21.73 -20.49
N PRO A 19 -5.71 20.77 -21.37
CA PRO A 19 -4.84 20.42 -22.49
C PRO A 19 -5.06 21.43 -23.64
N LEU A 20 -3.98 22.09 -24.07
CA LEU A 20 -3.95 22.87 -25.31
C LEU A 20 -3.95 21.89 -26.50
N LEU A 21 -5.08 21.82 -27.20
CA LEU A 21 -5.20 21.19 -28.52
C LEU A 21 -4.70 22.20 -29.57
N HIS A 22 -3.54 21.93 -30.17
CA HIS A 22 -3.14 22.60 -31.40
C HIS A 22 -3.72 21.87 -32.61
N PHE A 23 -4.66 22.54 -33.29
CA PHE A 23 -5.12 22.20 -34.63
C PHE A 23 -4.03 22.58 -35.65
N CYS A 24 -3.73 21.68 -36.59
CA CYS A 24 -2.95 21.97 -37.79
C CYS A 24 -3.84 21.67 -39.02
N PRO A 25 -4.04 22.61 -39.97
CA PRO A 25 -4.88 22.39 -41.14
C PRO A 25 -4.11 21.63 -42.23
N SER A 26 -4.85 20.82 -42.99
CA SER A 26 -4.40 19.99 -44.10
C SER A 26 -3.85 20.80 -45.29
N GLN A 27 -2.75 20.34 -45.91
CA GLN A 27 -2.60 20.15 -47.37
C GLN A 27 -1.23 19.52 -47.76
N ALA A 28 -1.29 18.55 -48.68
CA ALA A 28 -0.26 18.07 -49.64
C ALA A 28 0.96 17.20 -49.22
N LEU A 29 0.84 15.90 -49.57
CA LEU A 29 1.75 15.00 -50.34
C LEU A 29 3.28 14.89 -50.06
N THR A 30 3.67 13.63 -49.77
CA THR A 30 4.95 12.90 -50.01
C THR A 30 6.15 13.01 -49.03
N PRO A 31 6.97 11.92 -48.90
CA PRO A 31 7.65 11.55 -47.65
C PRO A 31 9.15 11.85 -47.64
N CYS A 32 9.72 12.14 -46.46
CA CYS A 32 11.17 12.22 -46.26
C CYS A 32 11.63 11.34 -45.09
N SER A 33 12.50 10.39 -45.43
CA SER A 33 13.43 9.69 -44.55
C SER A 33 14.59 10.60 -44.10
N HIS A 34 15.14 10.34 -42.90
CA HIS A 34 16.53 10.55 -42.41
C HIS A 34 16.55 11.01 -40.93
N THR A 35 16.95 10.12 -40.01
CA THR A 35 18.27 9.96 -39.35
C THR A 35 18.58 10.96 -38.22
N SER A 36 18.91 10.37 -37.06
CA SER A 36 19.83 10.80 -36.00
C SER A 36 19.78 12.25 -35.51
N SER A 37 19.48 12.42 -34.22
CA SER A 37 20.09 13.48 -33.42
C SER A 37 20.32 12.95 -32.01
N ASP A 38 21.60 12.80 -31.69
CA ASP A 38 22.15 12.52 -30.38
C ASP A 38 21.67 13.55 -29.35
N MET A 39 21.23 13.08 -28.18
CA MET A 39 21.16 13.91 -26.98
C MET A 39 22.25 13.44 -26.02
N VAL A 40 23.34 14.21 -26.02
CA VAL A 40 24.39 14.19 -25.00
C VAL A 40 23.76 14.50 -23.65
N VAL A 41 23.76 13.52 -22.74
CA VAL A 41 23.48 13.75 -21.31
C VAL A 41 24.82 13.90 -20.61
N THR A 42 25.16 15.14 -20.26
CA THR A 42 26.32 15.46 -19.42
C THR A 42 26.09 14.89 -18.02
N ALA A 43 26.84 13.85 -17.68
CA ALA A 43 26.90 13.30 -16.34
C ALA A 43 27.65 14.25 -15.39
N ILE A 44 27.02 14.61 -14.27
CA ILE A 44 27.71 15.22 -13.12
C ILE A 44 27.98 14.08 -12.13
N ALA A 45 29.25 13.75 -11.95
CA ALA A 45 29.71 12.80 -10.93
C ALA A 45 29.61 13.42 -9.51
N PRO A 46 29.24 12.64 -8.47
CA PRO A 46 29.51 13.03 -7.10
C PRO A 46 30.84 12.43 -6.63
N GLY A 47 31.69 13.32 -6.11
CA GLY A 47 32.95 12.99 -5.47
C GLY A 47 32.77 12.25 -4.14
N VAL A 48 33.84 11.54 -3.81
CA VAL A 48 34.11 10.72 -2.63
C VAL A 48 33.91 11.48 -1.31
N PHE A 49 33.02 10.99 -0.45
CA PHE A 49 33.17 11.05 1.01
C PHE A 49 32.52 9.80 1.64
N GLY A 50 33.32 9.06 2.41
CA GLY A 50 32.95 7.79 3.03
C GLY A 50 32.09 7.92 4.28
N GLY A 51 31.20 6.95 4.46
CA GLY A 51 30.35 6.73 5.65
C GLY A 51 29.16 5.83 5.28
N PRO A 52 28.73 4.88 6.13
CA PRO A 52 27.79 3.84 5.73
C PRO A 52 26.39 4.43 5.52
N THR A 53 25.92 4.47 4.28
CA THR A 53 24.56 4.89 3.95
C THR A 53 23.56 3.78 4.32
N ASN A 54 22.82 4.03 5.40
CA ASN A 54 21.56 3.36 5.69
C ASN A 54 20.55 3.74 4.60
N PHE A 55 20.15 2.78 3.76
CA PHE A 55 19.05 2.97 2.81
C PHE A 55 17.71 3.02 3.57
N GLN A 56 17.35 4.23 3.99
CA GLN A 56 16.02 4.61 4.43
C GLN A 56 15.22 5.05 3.21
N HIS A 57 14.15 4.32 2.87
CA HIS A 57 13.12 4.84 1.97
C HIS A 57 11.79 4.82 2.71
N PRO A 58 11.41 5.93 3.38
CA PRO A 58 10.07 6.06 3.94
C PRO A 58 9.02 6.07 2.82
N ILE A 59 7.79 5.65 3.16
CA ILE A 59 6.61 5.51 2.25
C ILE A 59 6.38 6.73 1.33
N TRP A 60 6.87 7.92 1.71
CA TRP A 60 6.71 9.16 0.94
C TRP A 60 7.49 9.22 -0.37
N GLN A 61 8.52 8.37 -0.58
CA GLN A 61 9.31 8.39 -1.82
C GLN A 61 8.62 7.72 -3.03
N TYR A 62 7.53 6.99 -2.82
CA TYR A 62 6.72 6.41 -3.90
C TYR A 62 5.98 7.46 -4.76
N HIS A 63 5.95 8.74 -4.35
CA HIS A 63 5.20 9.79 -5.04
C HIS A 63 5.86 10.37 -6.30
N GLN A 64 7.12 10.04 -6.63
CA GLN A 64 7.89 10.80 -7.63
C GLN A 64 8.23 10.10 -8.96
N TYR A 65 7.88 8.82 -9.18
CA TYR A 65 8.31 8.12 -10.41
C TYR A 65 7.17 7.37 -11.10
N LEU A 66 6.54 7.97 -12.12
CA LEU A 66 5.51 7.29 -12.93
C LEU A 66 5.53 7.76 -14.38
N ALA A 67 6.28 7.05 -15.24
CA ALA A 67 6.10 7.14 -16.69
C ALA A 67 6.67 5.90 -17.42
N THR A 68 5.89 4.82 -17.48
CA THR A 68 6.00 3.84 -18.57
C THR A 68 4.59 3.41 -19.00
N PRO A 69 4.17 3.70 -20.24
CA PRO A 69 2.95 3.14 -20.79
C PRO A 69 3.16 1.66 -21.13
N LEU A 70 2.20 0.81 -20.76
CA LEU A 70 2.18 -0.60 -21.13
C LEU A 70 1.87 -0.76 -22.63
N PRO A 71 2.50 -1.71 -23.34
CA PRO A 71 2.11 -2.05 -24.70
C PRO A 71 0.74 -2.73 -24.72
N THR A 72 -0.18 -2.19 -25.52
CA THR A 72 -1.52 -2.75 -25.72
C THR A 72 -1.46 -3.89 -26.73
N GLN A 73 -1.77 -5.13 -26.30
CA GLN A 73 -2.17 -6.20 -27.22
C GLN A 73 -3.62 -6.61 -26.94
N HIS A 74 -4.38 -6.78 -28.03
CA HIS A 74 -5.81 -7.08 -28.02
C HIS A 74 -6.07 -8.58 -27.83
N PRO A 75 -6.95 -9.00 -26.91
CA PRO A 75 -7.54 -10.33 -26.92
C PRO A 75 -8.88 -10.35 -27.66
N THR A 76 -9.09 -11.44 -28.39
CA THR A 76 -10.30 -11.81 -29.13
C THR A 76 -11.47 -12.16 -28.20
N THR A 77 -12.67 -11.88 -28.69
CA THR A 77 -13.95 -11.97 -27.97
C THR A 77 -14.52 -13.39 -27.96
N HIS A 78 -14.93 -13.87 -26.78
CA HIS A 78 -15.89 -14.97 -26.65
C HIS A 78 -17.13 -14.50 -25.89
N VAL A 79 -18.25 -14.41 -26.62
CA VAL A 79 -19.58 -14.08 -26.12
C VAL A 79 -20.32 -15.38 -25.83
N GLY A 80 -20.54 -15.68 -24.55
CA GLY A 80 -21.45 -16.73 -24.09
C GLY A 80 -22.67 -16.10 -23.40
N ARG A 81 -23.84 -16.29 -24.00
CA ARG A 81 -25.16 -15.91 -23.48
C ARG A 81 -25.49 -16.69 -22.21
N ASP A 82 -26.20 -16.05 -21.28
CA ASP A 82 -27.27 -16.77 -20.58
C ASP A 82 -28.46 -15.89 -20.20
N ILE A 83 -29.62 -16.53 -20.30
CA ILE A 83 -30.96 -15.95 -20.36
C ILE A 83 -31.57 -16.01 -18.95
N MET A 84 -31.69 -14.86 -18.30
CA MET A 84 -32.51 -14.66 -17.09
C MET A 84 -33.17 -13.26 -17.16
N GLY A 85 -33.82 -12.96 -18.29
CA GLY A 85 -34.28 -11.61 -18.63
C GLY A 85 -35.79 -11.43 -18.80
N LEU A 86 -36.64 -12.36 -18.37
CA LEU A 86 -38.07 -12.32 -18.71
C LEU A 86 -39.07 -12.27 -17.54
N ILE A 87 -38.62 -12.26 -16.28
CA ILE A 87 -39.54 -12.08 -15.12
C ILE A 87 -39.42 -10.67 -14.49
N SER A 88 -38.32 -9.94 -14.73
CA SER A 88 -38.14 -8.55 -14.22
C SER A 88 -38.83 -7.46 -15.04
N SER A 89 -39.25 -7.76 -16.27
CA SER A 89 -39.74 -6.74 -17.23
C SER A 89 -41.14 -6.22 -16.92
N LEU A 90 -41.98 -6.99 -16.21
CA LEU A 90 -43.36 -6.60 -15.86
C LEU A 90 -43.47 -5.75 -14.58
N ILE A 91 -42.51 -5.83 -13.67
CA ILE A 91 -42.48 -5.03 -12.43
C ILE A 91 -41.89 -3.64 -12.71
N ILE A 92 -40.88 -3.55 -13.56
CA ILE A 92 -40.25 -2.28 -13.97
C ILE A 92 -41.25 -1.38 -14.74
N LEU A 93 -42.15 -1.95 -15.55
CA LEU A 93 -43.17 -1.21 -16.30
C LEU A 93 -44.29 -0.63 -15.41
N ARG A 94 -44.64 -1.28 -14.29
CA ARG A 94 -45.66 -0.77 -13.34
C ARG A 94 -45.11 0.27 -12.36
N VAL A 95 -43.83 0.19 -11.98
CA VAL A 95 -43.19 1.20 -11.12
C VAL A 95 -42.82 2.47 -11.92
N GLY A 96 -42.36 2.32 -13.17
CA GLY A 96 -42.02 3.45 -14.04
C GLY A 96 -43.21 4.34 -14.41
N THR A 97 -44.41 3.77 -14.56
CA THR A 97 -45.64 4.52 -14.85
C THR A 97 -46.16 5.28 -13.62
N TRP A 98 -45.96 4.76 -12.41
CA TRP A 98 -46.33 5.42 -11.16
C TRP A 98 -45.41 6.61 -10.81
N ILE A 99 -44.10 6.47 -11.03
CA ILE A 99 -43.11 7.54 -10.79
C ILE A 99 -43.24 8.67 -11.84
N SER A 100 -43.51 8.32 -13.11
CA SER A 100 -43.70 9.29 -14.20
C SER A 100 -44.86 10.28 -13.93
N ALA A 101 -45.92 9.84 -13.23
CA ALA A 101 -47.08 10.67 -12.92
C ALA A 101 -46.79 11.82 -11.92
N ARG A 102 -45.80 11.67 -11.03
CA ARG A 102 -45.41 12.70 -10.03
C ARG A 102 -44.32 13.65 -10.50
N ILE A 103 -43.62 13.34 -11.59
CA ILE A 103 -42.55 14.19 -12.12
C ILE A 103 -43.17 15.26 -13.03
N PRO A 104 -42.96 16.56 -12.75
CA PRO A 104 -43.43 17.65 -13.60
C PRO A 104 -43.04 17.40 -15.07
N ARG A 105 -43.97 17.57 -16.02
CA ARG A 105 -43.72 17.35 -17.46
C ARG A 105 -42.46 18.06 -17.97
N ARG A 106 -42.14 19.21 -17.38
CA ARG A 106 -40.95 20.04 -17.64
C ARG A 106 -39.62 19.32 -17.32
N LEU A 107 -39.63 18.44 -16.31
CA LEU A 107 -38.46 17.71 -15.81
C LEU A 107 -38.30 16.32 -16.43
N ARG A 108 -39.32 15.80 -17.14
CA ARG A 108 -39.27 14.45 -17.73
C ARG A 108 -38.20 14.31 -18.82
N ARG A 109 -38.10 15.29 -19.73
CA ARG A 109 -37.08 15.31 -20.80
C ARG A 109 -35.65 15.40 -20.24
N PRO A 110 -35.29 16.36 -19.37
CA PRO A 110 -33.93 16.42 -18.84
C PRO A 110 -33.58 15.19 -17.98
N LEU A 111 -34.53 14.64 -17.21
CA LEU A 111 -34.30 13.42 -16.44
C LEU A 111 -34.09 12.19 -17.34
N ALA A 112 -34.87 12.07 -18.44
CA ALA A 112 -34.68 11.00 -19.41
C ALA A 112 -33.31 11.10 -20.11
N VAL A 113 -32.91 12.32 -20.51
CA VAL A 113 -31.58 12.56 -21.09
C VAL A 113 -30.47 12.23 -20.10
N LEU A 114 -30.58 12.71 -18.85
CA LEU A 114 -29.61 12.39 -17.79
C LEU A 114 -29.53 10.88 -17.56
N THR A 115 -30.67 10.19 -17.47
CA THR A 115 -30.70 8.73 -17.29
C THR A 115 -30.02 8.03 -18.46
N PHE A 116 -30.31 8.43 -19.71
CA PHE A 116 -29.68 7.87 -20.89
C PHE A 116 -28.16 8.08 -20.90
N VAL A 117 -27.70 9.28 -20.53
CA VAL A 117 -26.27 9.59 -20.40
C VAL A 117 -25.63 8.72 -19.32
N LEU A 118 -26.23 8.60 -18.13
CA LEU A 118 -25.71 7.78 -17.04
C LEU A 118 -25.63 6.30 -17.43
N VAL A 119 -26.67 5.76 -18.07
CA VAL A 119 -26.67 4.38 -18.56
C VAL A 119 -25.60 4.19 -19.63
N SER A 120 -25.46 5.13 -20.56
CA SER A 120 -24.44 5.07 -21.61
C SER A 120 -23.03 5.08 -21.03
N LEU A 121 -22.77 5.91 -20.00
CA LEU A 121 -21.49 5.95 -19.29
C LEU A 121 -21.22 4.66 -18.51
N LEU A 122 -22.24 4.06 -17.88
CA LEU A 122 -22.12 2.77 -17.20
C LEU A 122 -21.79 1.63 -18.18
N VAL A 123 -22.46 1.61 -19.33
CA VAL A 123 -22.18 0.65 -20.39
C VAL A 123 -20.74 0.85 -20.89
N TRP A 124 -20.36 2.08 -21.23
CA TRP A 124 -19.00 2.40 -21.67
C TRP A 124 -17.94 2.00 -20.64
N TYR A 125 -18.18 2.24 -19.34
CA TYR A 125 -17.31 1.82 -18.24
C TYR A 125 -17.17 0.29 -18.19
N HIS A 126 -18.26 -0.46 -18.35
CA HIS A 126 -18.22 -1.92 -18.30
C HIS A 126 -17.45 -2.54 -19.48
N PHE A 127 -17.48 -1.89 -20.65
CA PHE A 127 -16.69 -2.27 -21.82
C PHE A 127 -15.21 -1.87 -21.75
N GLN A 128 -14.80 -1.06 -20.76
CA GLN A 128 -13.37 -0.78 -20.58
C GLN A 128 -12.63 -2.03 -20.08
N PRO A 129 -11.40 -2.30 -20.59
CA PRO A 129 -10.55 -3.36 -20.06
C PRO A 129 -10.36 -3.20 -18.54
N PRO A 130 -10.31 -4.30 -17.77
CA PRO A 130 -10.11 -4.23 -16.32
C PRO A 130 -8.86 -3.43 -15.92
N ALA A 131 -7.73 -3.61 -16.62
CA ALA A 131 -6.50 -2.87 -16.36
C ALA A 131 -6.50 -1.42 -16.92
N SER A 132 -7.63 -0.87 -17.40
CA SER A 132 -7.63 0.48 -17.96
C SER A 132 -7.47 1.56 -16.89
N THR A 133 -6.72 2.60 -17.23
CA THR A 133 -6.52 3.78 -16.36
C THR A 133 -7.83 4.50 -16.04
N VAL A 134 -8.81 4.43 -16.94
CA VAL A 134 -10.16 4.96 -16.71
C VAL A 134 -10.85 4.22 -15.57
N ARG A 135 -10.84 2.88 -15.58
CA ARG A 135 -11.45 2.09 -14.49
C ARG A 135 -10.72 2.32 -13.18
N ALA A 136 -9.39 2.36 -13.21
CA ALA A 136 -8.59 2.67 -12.03
C ALA A 136 -8.93 4.04 -11.45
N ALA A 137 -9.08 5.08 -12.30
CA ALA A 137 -9.48 6.42 -11.88
C ALA A 137 -10.89 6.44 -11.26
N VAL A 138 -11.87 5.76 -11.86
CA VAL A 138 -13.24 5.67 -11.32
C VAL A 138 -13.24 4.96 -9.97
N ASN A 139 -12.56 3.82 -9.86
CA ASN A 139 -12.49 3.05 -8.62
C ASN A 139 -11.79 3.83 -7.50
N PHE A 140 -10.69 4.51 -7.82
CA PHE A 140 -9.97 5.37 -6.88
C PHE A 140 -10.85 6.50 -6.33
N ASN A 141 -11.54 7.23 -7.20
CA ASN A 141 -12.42 8.32 -6.78
C ASN A 141 -13.65 7.81 -6.03
N ALA A 142 -14.22 6.67 -6.42
CA ALA A 142 -15.33 6.03 -5.72
C ALA A 142 -14.93 5.56 -4.31
N ALA A 143 -13.74 4.96 -4.17
CA ALA A 143 -13.19 4.55 -2.88
C ALA A 143 -12.97 5.76 -1.96
N ARG A 144 -12.40 6.85 -2.48
CA ARG A 144 -12.19 8.09 -1.73
C ARG A 144 -13.51 8.73 -1.31
N LEU A 145 -14.49 8.81 -2.20
CA LEU A 145 -15.82 9.30 -1.87
C LEU A 145 -16.47 8.44 -0.78
N GLY A 146 -16.41 7.11 -0.91
CA GLY A 146 -16.93 6.18 0.09
C GLY A 146 -16.26 6.32 1.45
N SER A 147 -14.94 6.54 1.47
CA SER A 147 -14.19 6.81 2.70
C SER A 147 -14.63 8.10 3.38
N SER A 148 -14.72 9.20 2.62
CA SER A 148 -15.21 10.49 3.12
C SER A 148 -16.63 10.40 3.67
N VAL A 149 -17.53 9.69 2.99
CA VAL A 149 -18.91 9.49 3.44
C VAL A 149 -18.95 8.68 4.73
N ARG A 150 -18.18 7.58 4.84
CA ARG A 150 -18.11 6.79 6.09
C ARG A 150 -17.55 7.60 7.25
N GLY A 151 -16.45 8.33 7.04
CA GLY A 151 -15.85 9.17 8.08
C GLY A 151 -16.75 10.32 8.53
N ALA A 152 -17.66 10.80 7.68
CA ALA A 152 -18.66 11.80 8.06
C ALA A 152 -19.90 11.18 8.72
N ALA A 153 -20.26 9.95 8.38
CA ALA A 153 -21.47 9.28 8.85
C ALA A 153 -21.29 8.57 10.20
N TYR A 154 -20.09 8.07 10.50
CA TYR A 154 -19.81 7.27 11.70
C TYR A 154 -18.78 7.95 12.60
N GLN A 155 -19.02 7.91 13.91
CA GLN A 155 -18.04 8.37 14.91
C GLN A 155 -16.82 7.44 14.96
N ASP A 156 -17.05 6.13 14.77
CA ASP A 156 -16.02 5.12 14.60
C ASP A 156 -16.28 4.31 13.31
N PRO A 157 -15.56 4.61 12.21
CA PRO A 157 -15.69 3.89 10.95
C PRO A 157 -15.32 2.40 11.02
N ASP A 158 -14.66 1.94 12.09
CA ASP A 158 -14.17 0.58 12.28
C ASP A 158 -14.95 -0.21 13.35
N ALA A 159 -16.04 0.36 13.87
CA ALA A 159 -16.93 -0.32 14.82
C ALA A 159 -17.46 -1.68 14.29
N TRP A 160 -17.54 -1.83 12.96
CA TRP A 160 -17.93 -3.08 12.30
C TRP A 160 -16.98 -4.25 12.59
N MET A 161 -15.74 -4.01 13.02
CA MET A 161 -14.80 -5.08 13.40
C MET A 161 -14.98 -5.55 14.85
N ARG A 162 -15.71 -4.79 15.69
CA ARG A 162 -15.93 -5.13 17.10
C ARG A 162 -17.04 -6.16 17.31
N VAL A 163 -17.93 -6.30 16.33
CA VAL A 163 -18.93 -7.37 16.37
C VAL A 163 -18.31 -8.71 15.99
N PRO A 164 -18.88 -9.85 16.40
CA PRO A 164 -18.39 -11.15 15.97
C PRO A 164 -18.39 -11.28 14.45
N GLY A 165 -17.25 -11.71 13.90
CA GLY A 165 -17.14 -12.02 12.49
C GLY A 165 -18.06 -13.16 12.06
N ARG A 166 -18.42 -13.17 10.78
CA ARG A 166 -19.26 -14.21 10.19
C ARG A 166 -18.49 -15.51 9.92
N TRP A 167 -17.19 -15.40 9.74
CA TRP A 167 -16.32 -16.48 9.27
C TRP A 167 -15.35 -16.90 10.36
N GLU A 168 -15.25 -18.19 10.61
CA GLU A 168 -14.23 -18.76 11.46
C GLU A 168 -12.88 -18.75 10.71
N VAL A 169 -11.84 -18.29 11.42
CA VAL A 169 -10.47 -18.17 10.91
C VAL A 169 -9.55 -18.97 11.81
N GLU A 170 -9.05 -20.08 11.29
CA GLU A 170 -7.99 -20.84 11.92
C GLU A 170 -6.69 -20.57 11.18
N VAL A 171 -5.82 -19.74 11.77
CA VAL A 171 -4.63 -19.19 11.10
C VAL A 171 -3.73 -20.25 10.46
N SER A 172 -3.48 -21.38 11.15
CA SER A 172 -2.65 -22.48 10.65
C SER A 172 -3.27 -23.21 9.44
N ALA A 173 -4.58 -23.41 9.47
CA ALA A 173 -5.29 -24.15 8.44
C ALA A 173 -5.67 -23.26 7.25
N ASP A 174 -6.09 -22.02 7.51
CA ASP A 174 -6.76 -21.16 6.54
C ASP A 174 -5.82 -20.23 5.76
N ILE A 175 -4.59 -20.02 6.22
CA ILE A 175 -3.68 -19.02 5.66
C ILE A 175 -2.44 -19.67 5.05
N GLY A 176 -2.17 -19.33 3.79
CA GLY A 176 -0.88 -19.57 3.14
C GLY A 176 -0.01 -18.32 3.19
N TYR A 177 1.28 -18.45 3.48
CA TYR A 177 2.22 -17.35 3.59
C TYR A 177 3.30 -17.43 2.51
N LEU A 178 3.49 -16.34 1.77
CA LEU A 178 4.63 -16.12 0.89
C LEU A 178 5.58 -15.15 1.59
N ILE A 179 6.69 -15.65 2.12
CA ILE A 179 7.70 -14.84 2.81
C ILE A 179 8.85 -14.56 1.84
N LYS A 180 9.06 -13.29 1.49
CA LYS A 180 10.16 -12.88 0.63
C LYS A 180 11.38 -12.48 1.47
N THR A 181 12.55 -12.88 1.01
CA THR A 181 13.85 -12.57 1.64
C THR A 181 14.92 -12.38 0.56
N GLY A 182 16.04 -11.77 0.91
CA GLY A 182 17.25 -11.72 0.07
C GLY A 182 18.41 -12.46 0.74
N TYR A 183 19.46 -12.77 -0.01
CA TYR A 183 20.60 -13.53 0.51
C TYR A 183 21.22 -12.82 1.71
N GLY A 184 21.41 -11.50 1.63
CA GLY A 184 21.95 -10.71 2.74
C GLY A 184 21.04 -10.59 3.97
N THR A 185 19.76 -10.94 3.85
CA THR A 185 18.77 -10.83 4.93
C THR A 185 18.19 -12.18 5.37
N ARG A 186 18.61 -13.29 4.73
CA ARG A 186 18.12 -14.66 4.97
C ARG A 186 18.02 -15.09 6.44
N GLY A 187 18.94 -14.61 7.29
CA GLY A 187 18.91 -14.87 8.73
C GLY A 187 17.64 -14.34 9.45
N ARG A 188 16.95 -13.36 8.87
CA ARG A 188 15.73 -12.77 9.44
C ARG A 188 14.53 -13.70 9.38
N VAL A 189 14.46 -14.62 8.41
CA VAL A 189 13.37 -15.59 8.33
C VAL A 189 13.31 -16.43 9.61
N LYS A 190 14.45 -16.87 10.13
CA LYS A 190 14.51 -17.58 11.41
C LYS A 190 14.04 -16.70 12.57
N LEU A 191 14.50 -15.45 12.62
CA LEU A 191 14.11 -14.49 13.67
C LEU A 191 12.61 -14.19 13.65
N MET A 192 12.02 -14.07 12.46
CA MET A 192 10.58 -13.91 12.24
C MET A 192 9.80 -15.12 12.79
N ARG A 193 10.22 -16.35 12.45
CA ARG A 193 9.60 -17.57 12.99
C ARG A 193 9.68 -17.65 14.51
N ASP A 194 10.89 -17.46 15.06
CA ASP A 194 11.12 -17.49 16.51
C ASP A 194 10.26 -16.44 17.24
N ALA A 195 10.07 -15.26 16.63
CA ALA A 195 9.23 -14.20 17.19
C ALA A 195 7.74 -14.59 17.19
N TYR A 196 7.24 -15.18 16.10
CA TYR A 196 5.84 -15.63 16.03
C TYR A 196 5.54 -16.77 16.98
N GLU A 197 6.43 -17.76 17.12
CA GLU A 197 6.28 -18.85 18.09
C GLU A 197 6.08 -18.31 19.52
N LYS A 198 6.80 -17.25 19.90
CA LYS A 198 6.68 -16.60 21.22
C LYS A 198 5.38 -15.80 21.40
N SER A 199 4.83 -15.25 20.31
CA SER A 199 3.64 -14.38 20.33
C SER A 199 2.34 -15.11 20.00
N GLY A 200 2.32 -16.43 20.10
CA GLY A 200 1.11 -17.25 19.92
C GLY A 200 1.03 -18.00 18.60
N GLY A 201 2.05 -17.98 17.74
CA GLY A 201 2.12 -18.73 16.49
C GLY A 201 1.15 -18.21 15.43
N ILE A 202 1.65 -17.49 14.43
CA ILE A 202 0.86 -17.08 13.25
C ILE A 202 1.27 -17.87 12.00
N LEU A 203 2.53 -18.25 11.91
CA LEU A 203 3.04 -19.12 10.87
C LEU A 203 2.76 -20.54 11.38
N GLY A 204 1.83 -21.24 10.74
CA GLY A 204 1.58 -22.66 11.02
C GLY A 204 2.79 -23.53 10.67
N GLU A 205 2.67 -24.84 10.88
CA GLU A 205 3.70 -25.79 10.43
C GLU A 205 3.70 -25.99 8.91
N GLU A 206 2.52 -25.85 8.29
CA GLU A 206 2.31 -25.99 6.84
C GLU A 206 1.83 -24.68 6.21
N GLY A 207 1.88 -24.58 4.88
CA GLY A 207 1.36 -23.42 4.15
C GLY A 207 2.32 -22.24 4.09
N VAL A 208 3.58 -22.39 4.47
CA VAL A 208 4.60 -21.33 4.36
C VAL A 208 5.52 -21.63 3.18
N LEU A 209 5.67 -20.64 2.30
CA LEU A 209 6.61 -20.63 1.19
C LEU A 209 7.59 -19.47 1.39
N VAL A 210 8.87 -19.77 1.57
CA VAL A 210 9.92 -18.75 1.63
C VAL A 210 10.53 -18.60 0.25
N VAL A 211 10.57 -17.40 -0.30
CA VAL A 211 11.17 -17.12 -1.62
C VAL A 211 12.36 -16.18 -1.50
N GLY A 212 13.51 -16.64 -2.01
CA GLY A 212 14.80 -15.95 -1.94
C GLY A 212 15.44 -15.74 -3.31
N ASP A 213 16.51 -14.96 -3.33
CA ASP A 213 17.33 -14.71 -4.53
C ASP A 213 18.50 -15.69 -4.71
N TRP A 214 18.48 -16.83 -3.98
CA TRP A 214 19.47 -17.90 -4.04
C TRP A 214 18.82 -19.29 -4.17
N ASP A 215 19.59 -20.24 -4.68
CA ASP A 215 19.22 -21.65 -4.85
C ASP A 215 19.75 -22.53 -3.70
N GLY A 216 19.08 -23.66 -3.43
CA GLY A 216 19.76 -24.86 -2.92
C GLY A 216 19.86 -25.07 -1.41
N ASP A 217 19.05 -24.41 -0.58
CA ASP A 217 19.01 -24.66 0.88
C ASP A 217 17.88 -25.62 1.33
N GLY A 218 17.03 -26.07 0.39
CA GLY A 218 15.91 -26.99 0.65
C GLY A 218 14.75 -26.40 1.47
N VAL A 219 14.85 -25.13 1.86
CA VAL A 219 13.86 -24.41 2.69
C VAL A 219 13.29 -23.22 1.92
N THR A 220 14.09 -22.62 1.05
CA THR A 220 13.80 -21.46 0.24
C THR A 220 13.54 -21.88 -1.19
N ASP A 221 12.35 -21.56 -1.68
CA ASP A 221 12.07 -21.56 -3.10
C ASP A 221 12.84 -20.43 -3.77
N ALA A 222 13.59 -20.75 -4.81
CA ALA A 222 14.58 -19.84 -5.33
C ALA A 222 14.09 -19.06 -6.54
N LEU A 223 14.74 -17.93 -6.84
CA LEU A 223 14.51 -17.19 -8.08
C LEU A 223 14.70 -18.03 -9.35
N SER A 224 15.46 -19.12 -9.32
CA SER A 224 15.51 -20.10 -10.42
C SER A 224 14.14 -20.61 -10.83
N ARG A 225 13.21 -20.77 -9.88
CA ARG A 225 11.84 -21.16 -10.16
C ARG A 225 11.11 -20.13 -11.01
N GLY A 226 11.35 -18.84 -10.79
CA GLY A 226 10.79 -17.79 -11.64
C GLY A 226 11.28 -17.87 -13.08
N TRP A 227 12.57 -18.14 -13.28
CA TRP A 227 13.15 -18.35 -14.61
C TRP A 227 12.59 -19.60 -15.30
N GLN A 228 12.44 -20.71 -14.59
CA GLN A 228 11.79 -21.92 -15.11
C GLN A 228 10.34 -21.65 -15.52
N MET A 229 9.61 -20.89 -14.70
CA MET A 229 8.23 -20.53 -14.99
C MET A 229 8.12 -19.65 -16.24
N MET A 230 9.08 -18.76 -16.49
CA MET A 230 9.13 -18.00 -17.75
C MET A 230 9.26 -18.92 -18.96
N GLU A 231 10.12 -19.94 -18.89
CA GLU A 231 10.27 -20.94 -19.95
C GLU A 231 8.99 -21.76 -20.13
N GLU A 232 8.38 -22.23 -19.04
CA GLU A 232 7.10 -22.98 -19.05
C GLU A 232 5.96 -22.20 -19.72
N PHE A 233 5.94 -20.88 -19.56
CA PHE A 233 4.92 -19.99 -20.10
C PHE A 233 5.32 -19.32 -21.42
N GLY A 234 6.47 -19.67 -22.00
CA GLY A 234 6.94 -19.14 -23.28
C GLY A 234 7.24 -17.64 -23.25
N VAL A 235 7.80 -17.15 -22.14
CA VAL A 235 8.22 -15.76 -21.97
C VAL A 235 9.70 -15.63 -22.33
N ASP A 236 9.98 -14.91 -23.41
CA ASP A 236 11.34 -14.65 -23.86
C ASP A 236 12.02 -13.55 -23.03
N ASP A 237 13.35 -13.66 -22.89
CA ASP A 237 14.16 -12.59 -22.32
C ASP A 237 14.30 -11.44 -23.31
N ASP A 238 13.73 -10.29 -22.96
CA ASP A 238 14.13 -9.03 -23.58
C ASP A 238 15.49 -8.56 -23.03
N VAL A 239 15.96 -7.39 -23.49
CA VAL A 239 17.24 -6.81 -23.04
C VAL A 239 17.27 -6.56 -21.53
N ALA A 240 16.13 -6.23 -20.91
CA ALA A 240 16.06 -6.01 -19.47
C ALA A 240 16.08 -7.34 -18.71
N GLY A 241 15.38 -8.35 -19.20
CA GLY A 241 15.41 -9.70 -18.67
C GLY A 241 16.80 -10.30 -18.71
N ALA A 242 17.52 -10.14 -19.83
CA ALA A 242 18.91 -10.56 -19.95
C ALA A 242 19.82 -9.89 -18.90
N LYS A 243 19.60 -8.60 -18.56
CA LYS A 243 20.34 -7.91 -17.50
C LYS A 243 20.04 -8.48 -16.12
N ARG A 244 18.77 -8.72 -15.79
CA ARG A 244 18.36 -9.31 -14.50
C ARG A 244 18.86 -10.73 -14.35
N ARG A 245 18.76 -11.55 -15.40
CA ARG A 245 19.29 -12.92 -15.42
C ARG A 245 20.80 -12.93 -15.22
N LYS A 246 21.54 -12.01 -15.85
CA LYS A 246 22.98 -11.84 -15.61
C LYS A 246 23.29 -11.50 -14.15
N LYS A 247 22.57 -10.54 -13.55
CA LYS A 247 22.74 -10.16 -12.14
C LYS A 247 22.46 -11.33 -11.19
N HIS A 248 21.36 -12.05 -11.42
CA HIS A 248 21.04 -13.27 -10.68
C HIS A 248 22.13 -14.33 -10.82
N GLY A 249 22.64 -14.55 -12.04
CA GLY A 249 23.75 -15.48 -12.30
C GLY A 249 25.05 -15.09 -11.59
N LEU A 250 25.36 -13.79 -11.49
CA LEU A 250 26.52 -13.30 -10.74
C LEU A 250 26.39 -13.56 -9.24
N LEU A 251 25.22 -13.26 -8.66
CA LEU A 251 24.94 -13.55 -7.25
C LEU A 251 25.04 -15.05 -6.97
N ARG A 252 24.40 -15.86 -7.81
CA ARG A 252 24.45 -17.32 -7.71
C ARG A 252 25.88 -17.85 -7.77
N ALA A 253 26.69 -17.38 -8.72
CA ALA A 253 28.08 -17.82 -8.85
C ALA A 253 28.91 -17.48 -7.60
N ALA A 254 28.71 -16.30 -6.99
CA ALA A 254 29.40 -15.92 -5.75
C ALA A 254 28.98 -16.83 -4.56
N ILE A 255 27.70 -17.17 -4.47
CA ILE A 255 27.18 -18.08 -3.44
C ILE A 255 27.75 -19.49 -3.63
N GLU A 256 27.69 -20.03 -4.86
CA GLU A 256 28.19 -21.38 -5.19
C GLU A 256 29.71 -21.50 -5.00
N SER A 257 30.47 -20.41 -5.20
CA SER A 257 31.91 -20.38 -4.93
C SER A 257 32.26 -20.20 -3.45
N GLY A 258 31.27 -19.97 -2.57
CA GLY A 258 31.48 -19.69 -1.15
C GLY A 258 32.06 -18.30 -0.87
N ASP A 259 31.97 -17.37 -1.83
CA ASP A 259 32.44 -15.99 -1.67
C ASP A 259 31.34 -15.15 -1.00
N GLU A 260 31.24 -15.30 0.33
CA GLU A 260 30.20 -14.66 1.14
C GLU A 260 30.28 -13.13 1.07
N GLU A 261 31.48 -12.55 1.08
CA GLU A 261 31.64 -11.09 0.99
C GLU A 261 31.07 -10.57 -0.34
N LYS A 262 31.42 -11.24 -1.45
CA LYS A 262 30.91 -10.85 -2.76
C LYS A 262 29.40 -11.05 -2.87
N ALA A 263 28.88 -12.16 -2.36
CA ALA A 263 27.44 -12.43 -2.38
C ALA A 263 26.65 -11.37 -1.58
N LEU A 264 27.16 -10.96 -0.42
CA LEU A 264 26.56 -9.88 0.38
C LEU A 264 26.63 -8.51 -0.32
N GLU A 265 27.75 -8.21 -0.97
CA GLU A 265 27.90 -6.99 -1.78
C GLU A 265 26.88 -6.95 -2.92
N LEU A 266 26.81 -8.01 -3.72
CA LEU A 266 25.89 -8.12 -4.87
C LEU A 266 24.42 -8.08 -4.42
N GLY A 267 24.08 -8.77 -3.33
CA GLY A 267 22.74 -8.73 -2.74
C GLY A 267 22.33 -7.32 -2.30
N LYS A 268 23.28 -6.54 -1.76
CA LYS A 268 23.04 -5.13 -1.41
C LYS A 268 22.90 -4.24 -2.65
N GLU A 269 23.66 -4.51 -3.71
CA GLU A 269 23.67 -3.71 -4.93
C GLU A 269 22.37 -3.85 -5.74
N PHE A 270 21.88 -5.08 -5.93
CA PHE A 270 20.73 -5.32 -6.82
C PHE A 270 19.70 -6.34 -6.32
N GLY A 271 19.76 -6.80 -5.06
CA GLY A 271 18.75 -7.71 -4.50
C GLY A 271 17.32 -7.16 -4.57
N TRP A 272 17.16 -5.85 -4.42
CA TRP A 272 15.87 -5.16 -4.61
C TRP A 272 15.34 -5.23 -6.03
N GLU A 273 16.21 -5.16 -7.05
CA GLU A 273 15.80 -5.27 -8.45
C GLU A 273 15.34 -6.69 -8.79
N LEU A 274 15.97 -7.69 -8.19
CA LEU A 274 15.60 -9.09 -8.33
C LEU A 274 14.31 -9.44 -7.56
N ASP A 275 13.88 -8.61 -6.61
CA ASP A 275 12.71 -8.88 -5.78
C ASP A 275 11.41 -8.98 -6.59
N ALA A 276 11.28 -8.21 -7.67
CA ALA A 276 10.12 -8.25 -8.56
C ALA A 276 9.88 -9.65 -9.17
N LEU A 277 10.94 -10.44 -9.35
CA LEU A 277 10.88 -11.78 -9.93
C LEU A 277 10.35 -12.84 -8.93
N LYS A 278 10.22 -12.49 -7.64
CA LYS A 278 9.76 -13.42 -6.59
C LYS A 278 8.23 -13.49 -6.49
N PHE A 279 7.54 -12.41 -6.85
CA PHE A 279 6.10 -12.26 -6.57
C PHE A 279 5.22 -13.21 -7.39
N ILE A 280 5.27 -13.12 -8.72
CA ILE A 280 4.38 -13.92 -9.59
C ILE A 280 4.63 -15.43 -9.45
N PRO A 281 5.89 -15.91 -9.49
CA PRO A 281 6.17 -17.33 -9.26
C PRO A 281 5.79 -17.78 -7.85
N GLY A 282 6.15 -16.99 -6.82
CA GLY A 282 5.82 -17.32 -5.43
C GLY A 282 4.31 -17.39 -5.19
N MET A 283 3.53 -16.47 -5.76
CA MET A 283 2.07 -16.52 -5.71
C MET A 283 1.50 -17.77 -6.39
N TYR A 284 2.01 -18.09 -7.59
CA TYR A 284 1.55 -19.24 -8.35
C TYR A 284 1.85 -20.56 -7.63
N ASP A 285 3.07 -20.72 -7.13
CA ASP A 285 3.48 -21.94 -6.43
C ASP A 285 2.82 -22.09 -5.08
N LEU A 286 2.66 -20.99 -4.31
CA LEU A 286 1.94 -21.05 -3.04
C LEU A 286 0.49 -21.52 -3.25
N TYR A 287 -0.19 -21.00 -4.28
CA TYR A 287 -1.56 -21.43 -4.60
C TYR A 287 -1.61 -22.88 -5.07
N ASN A 288 -0.68 -23.32 -5.93
CA ASN A 288 -0.70 -24.70 -6.43
C ASN A 288 -0.34 -25.74 -5.36
N ARG A 289 0.52 -25.38 -4.40
CA ARG A 289 0.85 -26.25 -3.25
C ARG A 289 -0.28 -26.32 -2.23
N TYR A 290 -0.98 -25.22 -2.02
CA TYR A 290 -2.01 -25.09 -0.99
C TYR A 290 -3.29 -24.42 -1.52
N PRO A 291 -3.99 -25.01 -2.51
CA PRO A 291 -5.17 -24.40 -3.14
C PRO A 291 -6.40 -24.29 -2.22
N GLU A 292 -6.40 -25.02 -1.10
CA GLU A 292 -7.47 -25.06 -0.12
C GLU A 292 -7.48 -23.85 0.84
N LYS A 293 -6.35 -23.15 0.98
CA LYS A 293 -6.22 -21.98 1.87
C LYS A 293 -7.26 -20.91 1.52
N LYS A 294 -7.87 -20.34 2.54
CA LYS A 294 -8.86 -19.25 2.41
C LYS A 294 -8.19 -17.92 2.10
N TRP A 295 -6.96 -17.72 2.59
CA TRP A 295 -6.21 -16.48 2.49
C TRP A 295 -4.75 -16.74 2.13
N TYR A 296 -4.17 -15.85 1.34
CA TYR A 296 -2.77 -15.88 0.93
C TYR A 296 -2.14 -14.55 1.30
N ILE A 297 -1.09 -14.57 2.12
CA ILE A 297 -0.46 -13.38 2.66
C ILE A 297 0.99 -13.30 2.20
N ILE A 298 1.34 -12.20 1.53
CA ILE A 298 2.71 -11.91 1.12
C ILE A 298 3.35 -11.02 2.18
N LEU A 299 4.54 -11.39 2.65
CA LEU A 299 5.29 -10.72 3.70
C LEU A 299 6.75 -10.54 3.29
N ASP A 300 7.38 -9.47 3.76
CA ASP A 300 8.84 -9.35 3.78
C ASP A 300 9.39 -9.95 5.09
N ASP A 301 10.66 -10.34 5.09
CA ASP A 301 11.36 -10.94 6.24
C ASP A 301 11.49 -10.02 7.48
N ASP A 302 11.16 -8.74 7.34
CA ASP A 302 11.11 -7.72 8.38
C ASP A 302 9.68 -7.18 8.63
N THR A 303 8.66 -7.95 8.23
CA THR A 303 7.23 -7.69 8.48
C THR A 303 6.69 -8.53 9.65
N TYR A 304 5.98 -7.88 10.57
CA TYR A 304 5.30 -8.54 11.69
C TYR A 304 3.78 -8.37 11.61
N LEU A 305 3.03 -9.46 11.78
CA LEU A 305 1.57 -9.48 11.82
C LEU A 305 1.05 -9.61 13.25
N VAL A 306 0.10 -8.76 13.62
CA VAL A 306 -0.61 -8.80 14.89
C VAL A 306 -1.74 -9.82 14.79
N ARG A 307 -1.47 -11.07 15.20
CA ARG A 307 -2.38 -12.22 15.04
C ARG A 307 -3.84 -11.92 15.44
N PRO A 308 -4.17 -11.40 16.64
CA PRO A 308 -5.57 -11.16 17.01
C PRO A 308 -6.27 -10.20 16.05
N THR A 309 -5.57 -9.16 15.58
CA THR A 309 -6.14 -8.19 14.63
C THR A 309 -6.34 -8.81 13.25
N LEU A 310 -5.40 -9.63 12.79
CA LEU A 310 -5.53 -10.34 11.52
C LEU A 310 -6.76 -11.26 11.54
N GLU A 311 -6.90 -12.07 12.58
CA GLU A 311 -8.06 -12.97 12.76
C GLU A 311 -9.37 -12.18 12.78
N MET A 312 -9.43 -11.06 13.52
CA MET A 312 -10.59 -10.17 13.54
C MET A 312 -10.92 -9.63 12.15
N LEU A 313 -9.93 -9.13 11.40
CA LEU A 313 -10.15 -8.62 10.04
C LEU A 313 -10.69 -9.70 9.11
N LEU A 314 -10.03 -10.86 9.06
CA LEU A 314 -10.39 -11.94 8.15
C LEU A 314 -11.75 -12.57 8.49
N SER A 315 -12.14 -12.59 9.76
CA SER A 315 -13.44 -13.15 10.20
C SER A 315 -14.66 -12.40 9.64
N HIS A 316 -14.46 -11.20 9.10
CA HIS A 316 -15.53 -10.39 8.50
C HIS A 316 -15.56 -10.45 6.97
N LEU A 317 -14.59 -11.11 6.35
CA LEU A 317 -14.41 -11.12 4.91
C LEU A 317 -14.71 -12.50 4.34
N ASP A 318 -15.39 -12.53 3.21
CA ASP A 318 -15.78 -13.77 2.55
C ASP A 318 -14.64 -14.22 1.62
N PRO A 319 -13.92 -15.31 1.91
CA PRO A 319 -12.78 -15.74 1.11
C PRO A 319 -13.17 -16.17 -0.32
N ASP A 320 -14.46 -16.40 -0.58
CA ASP A 320 -14.99 -16.71 -1.91
C ASP A 320 -15.31 -15.47 -2.75
N LYS A 321 -15.04 -14.28 -2.21
CA LYS A 321 -15.02 -13.01 -2.96
C LYS A 321 -13.59 -12.57 -3.24
N PRO A 322 -13.33 -11.93 -4.40
CA PRO A 322 -11.98 -11.56 -4.81
C PRO A 322 -11.48 -10.32 -4.03
N HIS A 323 -10.94 -10.54 -2.84
CA HIS A 323 -10.32 -9.52 -2.00
C HIS A 323 -8.82 -9.36 -2.34
N TYR A 324 -8.38 -8.10 -2.40
CA TYR A 324 -6.98 -7.66 -2.43
C TYR A 324 -6.82 -6.48 -1.47
N ILE A 325 -6.05 -6.68 -0.40
CA ILE A 325 -6.04 -5.80 0.78
C ILE A 325 -4.60 -5.56 1.25
N GLY A 326 -4.32 -4.33 1.69
CA GLY A 326 -3.05 -3.94 2.31
C GLY A 326 -2.90 -2.42 2.41
N ASN A 327 -1.74 -1.95 2.85
CA ASN A 327 -1.46 -0.51 2.97
C ASN A 327 -1.36 0.16 1.58
N ALA A 328 -2.25 1.10 1.28
CA ALA A 328 -2.44 1.60 -0.07
C ALA A 328 -1.48 2.75 -0.46
N VAL A 329 -0.58 2.49 -1.40
CA VAL A 329 0.40 3.43 -1.98
C VAL A 329 0.21 3.61 -3.49
N GLY A 330 0.96 4.54 -4.10
CA GLY A 330 0.82 4.89 -5.52
C GLY A 330 -0.30 5.90 -5.81
N ASP A 331 -0.54 6.18 -7.09
CA ASP A 331 -1.58 7.12 -7.55
C ASP A 331 -2.76 6.37 -8.20
N PHE A 332 -3.72 7.12 -8.76
CA PHE A 332 -4.90 6.51 -9.39
C PHE A 332 -4.60 5.58 -10.58
N ARG A 333 -3.42 5.68 -11.19
CA ARG A 333 -3.01 4.84 -12.33
C ARG A 333 -2.55 3.47 -11.87
N ALA A 334 -1.94 3.41 -10.69
CA ALA A 334 -1.49 2.18 -10.04
C ALA A 334 -1.56 2.35 -8.52
N ARG A 335 -2.73 2.09 -7.94
CA ARG A 335 -2.87 1.89 -6.48
C ARG A 335 -2.50 0.46 -6.15
N PHE A 336 -1.57 0.28 -5.22
CA PHE A 336 -1.07 -1.04 -4.82
C PHE A 336 -0.85 -1.13 -3.31
N ALA A 337 -0.93 -2.35 -2.79
CA ALA A 337 -0.60 -2.63 -1.40
C ALA A 337 0.92 -2.64 -1.23
N HIS A 338 1.46 -1.82 -0.33
CA HIS A 338 2.88 -1.77 0.00
C HIS A 338 3.35 -3.12 0.51
N GLY A 339 4.30 -3.76 -0.19
CA GLY A 339 4.76 -5.13 0.08
C GLY A 339 5.18 -5.35 1.53
N GLY A 340 5.98 -4.44 2.05
CA GLY A 340 6.45 -4.50 3.42
C GLY A 340 5.37 -4.36 4.49
N SER A 341 4.22 -3.75 4.18
CA SER A 341 3.13 -3.68 5.17
C SER A 341 2.34 -4.98 5.26
N GLY A 342 2.64 -5.97 4.43
CA GLY A 342 1.84 -7.16 4.22
C GLY A 342 0.73 -6.95 3.19
N ILE A 343 0.55 -7.97 2.35
CA ILE A 343 -0.49 -8.02 1.32
C ILE A 343 -1.37 -9.24 1.57
N ILE A 344 -2.69 -9.05 1.63
CA ILE A 344 -3.66 -10.14 1.78
C ILE A 344 -4.45 -10.32 0.48
N ILE A 345 -4.51 -11.57 0.01
CA ILE A 345 -5.24 -11.98 -1.19
C ILE A 345 -6.18 -13.14 -0.82
N SER A 346 -7.46 -13.02 -1.14
CA SER A 346 -8.43 -14.11 -0.93
C SER A 346 -8.17 -15.33 -1.81
N ARG A 347 -8.69 -16.48 -1.38
CA ARG A 347 -8.78 -17.70 -2.21
C ARG A 347 -9.38 -17.43 -3.58
N LYS A 348 -10.50 -16.70 -3.66
CA LYS A 348 -11.12 -16.44 -4.95
C LYS A 348 -10.24 -15.62 -5.88
N ALA A 349 -9.50 -14.65 -5.36
CA ALA A 349 -8.58 -13.85 -6.15
C ALA A 349 -7.38 -14.68 -6.63
N MET A 350 -6.78 -15.50 -5.77
CA MET A 350 -5.68 -16.40 -6.14
C MET A 350 -6.11 -17.46 -7.14
N GLN A 351 -7.30 -18.05 -6.97
CA GLN A 351 -7.87 -18.98 -7.94
C GLN A 351 -8.00 -18.36 -9.33
N LYS A 352 -8.54 -17.14 -9.42
CA LYS A 352 -8.65 -16.41 -10.69
C LYS A 352 -7.27 -16.18 -11.32
N PHE A 353 -6.31 -15.73 -10.52
CA PHE A 353 -4.93 -15.52 -10.96
C PHE A 353 -4.28 -16.80 -11.48
N ALA A 354 -4.29 -17.88 -10.71
CA ALA A 354 -3.64 -19.14 -11.07
C ALA A 354 -4.31 -19.83 -12.29
N SER A 355 -5.61 -19.57 -12.53
CA SER A 355 -6.34 -20.13 -13.67
C SER A 355 -6.10 -19.41 -15.00
N ASP A 356 -5.57 -18.17 -14.99
CA ASP A 356 -5.41 -17.35 -16.18
C ASP A 356 -3.95 -17.35 -16.68
N LYS A 357 -3.65 -18.26 -17.60
CA LYS A 357 -2.30 -18.43 -18.17
C LYS A 357 -1.80 -17.17 -18.89
N THR A 358 -2.70 -16.40 -19.50
CA THR A 358 -2.33 -15.17 -20.23
C THR A 358 -1.89 -14.09 -19.26
N VAL A 359 -2.63 -13.90 -18.15
CA VAL A 359 -2.25 -12.96 -17.10
C VAL A 359 -0.92 -13.37 -16.45
N ILE A 360 -0.70 -14.67 -16.22
CA ILE A 360 0.58 -15.17 -15.69
C ILE A 360 1.74 -14.84 -16.65
N ALA A 361 1.66 -15.25 -17.92
CA ALA A 361 2.72 -15.03 -18.90
C ALA A 361 3.02 -13.53 -19.07
N THR A 362 1.98 -12.69 -19.15
CA THR A 362 2.13 -11.24 -19.26
C THR A 362 2.80 -10.66 -18.01
N SER A 363 2.42 -11.12 -16.82
CA SER A 363 2.99 -10.62 -15.56
C SER A 363 4.44 -11.06 -15.36
N LEU A 364 4.78 -12.28 -15.79
CA LEU A 364 6.18 -12.75 -15.83
C LEU A 364 7.02 -11.88 -16.77
N ALA A 365 6.54 -11.55 -17.97
CA ALA A 365 7.25 -10.65 -18.87
C ALA A 365 7.44 -9.25 -18.25
N VAL A 366 6.40 -8.67 -17.64
CA VAL A 366 6.48 -7.36 -16.96
C VAL A 366 7.43 -7.40 -15.76
N SER A 367 7.55 -8.56 -15.09
CA SER A 367 8.49 -8.75 -13.98
C SER A 367 9.97 -8.61 -14.38
N LEU A 368 10.30 -8.57 -15.67
CA LEU A 368 11.66 -8.32 -16.17
C LEU A 368 12.05 -6.83 -16.16
N VAL A 369 11.05 -5.94 -16.12
CA VAL A 369 11.25 -4.47 -16.21
C VAL A 369 10.67 -3.71 -15.03
N GLU A 370 9.67 -4.25 -14.33
CA GLU A 370 9.04 -3.57 -13.20
C GLU A 370 10.02 -3.46 -12.03
N THR A 371 10.09 -2.27 -11.44
CA THR A 371 10.99 -1.96 -10.32
C THR A 371 10.36 -2.35 -8.98
N TRP A 372 9.04 -2.24 -8.87
CA TRP A 372 8.31 -2.50 -7.63
C TRP A 372 7.46 -3.76 -7.77
N GLY A 373 7.92 -4.85 -7.17
CA GLY A 373 7.23 -6.14 -7.26
C GLY A 373 5.84 -6.16 -6.61
N ASP A 374 5.58 -5.30 -5.62
CA ASP A 374 4.25 -5.13 -5.03
C ASP A 374 3.27 -4.38 -5.96
N LYS A 375 3.76 -3.41 -6.74
CA LYS A 375 3.02 -2.81 -7.87
C LYS A 375 2.76 -3.85 -8.97
N LEU A 376 3.68 -4.78 -9.21
CA LEU A 376 3.46 -5.89 -10.14
C LEU A 376 2.24 -6.72 -9.69
N VAL A 377 2.15 -7.10 -8.42
CA VAL A 377 0.96 -7.81 -7.88
C VAL A 377 -0.33 -7.04 -8.18
N ALA A 378 -0.36 -5.73 -7.92
CA ALA A 378 -1.55 -4.93 -8.16
C ALA A 378 -1.93 -4.87 -9.64
N THR A 379 -0.97 -4.62 -10.53
CA THR A 379 -1.26 -4.50 -11.97
C THR A 379 -1.66 -5.85 -12.59
N THR A 380 -1.12 -6.97 -12.08
CA THR A 380 -1.58 -8.33 -12.38
C THR A 380 -3.03 -8.55 -11.96
N LEU A 381 -3.38 -8.25 -10.70
CA LEU A 381 -4.75 -8.42 -10.19
C LEU A 381 -5.76 -7.49 -10.89
N GLN A 382 -5.34 -6.30 -11.30
CA GLN A 382 -6.17 -5.37 -12.07
C GLN A 382 -6.55 -5.91 -13.44
N GLN A 383 -5.69 -6.72 -14.09
CA GLN A 383 -6.06 -7.40 -15.35
C GLN A 383 -7.25 -8.35 -15.15
N LEU A 384 -7.43 -8.88 -13.94
CA LEU A 384 -8.54 -9.75 -13.53
C LEU A 384 -9.75 -8.97 -12.96
N GLY A 385 -9.69 -7.63 -12.97
CA GLY A 385 -10.71 -6.76 -12.39
C GLY A 385 -10.74 -6.75 -10.86
N ILE A 386 -9.62 -7.10 -10.22
CA ILE A 386 -9.44 -7.12 -8.78
C ILE A 386 -8.60 -5.90 -8.40
N TYR A 387 -9.18 -4.98 -7.64
CA TYR A 387 -8.55 -3.72 -7.25
C TYR A 387 -8.35 -3.68 -5.74
N LEU A 388 -7.37 -2.87 -5.30
CA LEU A 388 -7.07 -2.70 -3.90
C LEU A 388 -8.26 -2.13 -3.14
N GLU A 389 -8.68 -2.80 -2.07
CA GLU A 389 -9.74 -2.33 -1.19
C GLU A 389 -9.21 -1.32 -0.17
N GLU A 390 -9.07 -0.07 -0.60
CA GLU A 390 -8.49 1.01 0.23
C GLU A 390 -9.23 1.26 1.55
N ARG A 391 -10.47 0.79 1.69
CA ARG A 391 -11.24 0.90 2.95
C ARG A 391 -10.60 0.20 4.14
N TYR A 392 -9.65 -0.71 3.91
CA TYR A 392 -8.95 -1.45 4.96
C TYR A 392 -7.48 -1.01 5.10
N ALA A 393 -7.01 -0.10 4.25
CA ALA A 393 -5.58 0.23 4.15
C ALA A 393 -5.01 0.81 5.44
N HIS A 394 -5.83 1.54 6.21
CA HIS A 394 -5.42 2.18 7.46
C HIS A 394 -5.17 1.21 8.61
N HIS A 395 -5.44 -0.08 8.45
CA HIS A 395 -5.06 -1.12 9.42
C HIS A 395 -3.60 -1.59 9.24
N PHE A 396 -2.98 -1.34 8.09
CA PHE A 396 -1.66 -1.85 7.76
C PHE A 396 -0.61 -0.76 7.95
N ASN A 397 0.49 -1.09 8.61
CA ASN A 397 1.53 -0.12 8.93
C ASN A 397 2.84 -0.47 8.23
N GLY A 398 3.41 0.50 7.51
CA GLY A 398 4.70 0.35 6.85
C GLY A 398 5.89 0.83 7.70
N GLU A 399 5.63 1.19 8.96
CA GLU A 399 6.61 1.77 9.89
C GLU A 399 6.90 0.79 11.05
N PRO A 400 8.08 0.86 11.68
CA PRO A 400 8.29 0.19 12.96
C PRO A 400 7.53 0.96 14.06
N PRO A 401 7.22 0.30 15.20
CA PRO A 401 6.37 0.88 16.25
C PRO A 401 6.79 2.27 16.71
N GLU A 402 8.08 2.53 16.84
CA GLU A 402 8.63 3.73 17.46
C GLU A 402 8.35 5.02 16.67
N ILE A 403 8.38 4.94 15.33
CA ILE A 403 8.08 6.09 14.46
C ILE A 403 6.67 6.04 13.87
N THR A 404 5.85 5.07 14.32
CA THR A 404 4.48 4.88 13.81
C THR A 404 3.61 6.09 14.10
N ARG A 405 3.08 6.72 13.04
CA ARG A 405 2.30 7.97 13.17
C ARG A 405 0.86 7.72 13.62
N VAL A 406 0.55 7.85 14.90
CA VAL A 406 -0.81 7.70 15.41
C VAL A 406 -1.60 9.00 15.17
N ALA A 407 -2.48 8.98 14.16
CA ALA A 407 -3.31 10.12 13.76
C ALA A 407 -4.76 9.96 14.25
N ALA A 408 -5.49 11.07 14.35
CA ALA A 408 -6.84 11.11 14.92
C ALA A 408 -7.84 10.19 14.21
N GLU A 409 -7.72 10.06 12.89
CA GLU A 409 -8.59 9.27 12.01
C GLU A 409 -8.43 7.76 12.16
N ARG A 410 -7.26 7.30 12.61
CA ARG A 410 -6.96 5.87 12.81
C ARG A 410 -6.76 5.50 14.27
N PHE A 411 -6.94 6.44 15.19
CA PHE A 411 -6.60 6.27 16.60
C PHE A 411 -7.26 5.03 17.23
N CYS A 412 -8.53 4.77 16.89
CA CYS A 412 -9.29 3.61 17.39
C CYS A 412 -9.21 2.38 16.48
N ALA A 413 -8.71 2.54 15.25
CA ALA A 413 -8.63 1.45 14.29
C ALA A 413 -7.68 0.36 14.82
N PRO A 414 -7.98 -0.92 14.61
CA PRO A 414 -7.04 -1.99 14.94
C PRO A 414 -5.88 -2.02 13.94
N ILE A 415 -4.69 -2.41 14.39
CA ILE A 415 -3.47 -2.50 13.57
C ILE A 415 -3.12 -3.97 13.26
N VAL A 416 -2.95 -4.28 11.97
CA VAL A 416 -2.70 -5.62 11.43
C VAL A 416 -1.22 -5.94 11.35
N SER A 417 -0.37 -4.95 11.04
CA SER A 417 1.03 -5.21 10.72
C SER A 417 1.98 -4.11 11.18
N PHE A 418 3.27 -4.42 11.21
CA PHE A 418 4.41 -3.51 11.31
C PHE A 418 5.48 -3.93 10.30
N HIS A 419 6.32 -2.99 9.89
CA HIS A 419 7.39 -3.23 8.92
C HIS A 419 8.70 -2.58 9.35
N SER A 420 9.76 -2.83 8.59
CA SER A 420 11.11 -2.28 8.79
C SER A 420 11.77 -2.78 10.08
N LEU A 421 11.41 -3.98 10.54
CA LEU A 421 11.98 -4.65 11.71
C LEU A 421 13.31 -5.32 11.36
N ARG A 422 14.24 -4.52 10.84
CA ARG A 422 15.44 -4.98 10.13
C ARG A 422 16.53 -5.54 11.05
N THR A 423 16.51 -5.18 12.33
CA THR A 423 17.53 -5.60 13.30
C THR A 423 17.17 -6.95 13.92
N PRO A 424 18.16 -7.76 14.33
CA PRO A 424 17.89 -9.04 14.97
C PRO A 424 17.00 -8.97 16.22
N THR A 425 17.01 -7.82 16.90
CA THR A 425 16.28 -7.60 18.15
C THR A 425 14.93 -6.94 17.96
N ALA A 426 14.68 -6.22 16.85
CA ALA A 426 13.44 -5.47 16.65
C ALA A 426 12.20 -6.38 16.62
N MET A 427 12.26 -7.46 15.84
CA MET A 427 11.17 -8.44 15.71
C MET A 427 10.85 -9.11 17.05
N ASP A 428 11.88 -9.53 17.78
CA ASP A 428 11.74 -10.16 19.10
C ASP A 428 11.22 -9.18 20.17
N HIS A 429 11.69 -7.93 20.16
CA HIS A 429 11.21 -6.88 21.04
C HIS A 429 9.72 -6.61 20.80
N LEU A 430 9.31 -6.44 19.54
CA LEU A 430 7.91 -6.26 19.16
C LEU A 430 7.05 -7.45 19.63
N ALA A 431 7.48 -8.68 19.33
CA ALA A 431 6.74 -9.88 19.73
C ALA A 431 6.59 -9.99 21.25
N ARG A 432 7.63 -9.67 22.04
CA ARG A 432 7.56 -9.64 23.50
C ARG A 432 6.62 -8.57 24.02
N SER A 433 6.67 -7.36 23.45
CA SER A 433 5.81 -6.24 23.84
C SER A 433 4.35 -6.51 23.53
N LEU A 434 4.05 -7.26 22.46
CA LEU A 434 2.69 -7.60 22.07
C LEU A 434 2.16 -8.90 22.68
N ARG A 435 3.02 -9.78 23.22
CA ARG A 435 2.64 -11.06 23.83
C ARG A 435 1.51 -10.98 24.88
N PRO A 436 1.43 -9.95 25.75
CA PRO A 436 0.33 -9.82 26.71
C PRO A 436 -1.04 -9.56 26.06
N PHE A 437 -1.06 -9.04 24.83
CA PHE A 437 -2.28 -8.60 24.16
C PHE A 437 -2.91 -9.78 23.40
N ARG A 438 -3.90 -10.41 24.02
CA ARG A 438 -4.72 -11.49 23.42
C ARG A 438 -5.87 -10.97 22.56
N LYS A 439 -6.12 -9.65 22.59
CA LYS A 439 -7.16 -8.97 21.80
C LYS A 439 -6.48 -8.04 20.78
N PRO A 440 -7.18 -7.66 19.71
CA PRO A 440 -6.69 -6.66 18.75
C PRO A 440 -6.28 -5.37 19.45
N ILE A 441 -5.14 -4.83 19.03
CA ILE A 441 -4.61 -3.56 19.55
C ILE A 441 -4.93 -2.45 18.56
N SER A 442 -5.25 -1.26 19.07
CA SER A 442 -5.48 -0.09 18.26
C SER A 442 -4.21 0.73 18.04
N TRP A 443 -4.22 1.65 17.06
CA TRP A 443 -3.12 2.61 16.88
C TRP A 443 -2.85 3.43 18.15
N GLY A 444 -3.90 3.84 18.87
CA GLY A 444 -3.76 4.58 20.14
C GLY A 444 -3.05 3.79 21.24
N THR A 445 -3.23 2.46 21.25
CA THR A 445 -2.58 1.56 22.23
C THR A 445 -1.05 1.59 22.11
N LEU A 446 -0.51 1.89 20.92
CA LEU A 446 0.94 1.94 20.68
C LEU A 446 1.65 2.99 21.54
N LEU A 447 0.95 4.09 21.86
CA LEU A 447 1.51 5.14 22.72
C LEU A 447 1.76 4.64 24.16
N GLU A 448 0.99 3.66 24.61
CA GLU A 448 1.11 3.06 25.94
C GLU A 448 2.15 1.94 25.95
N VAL A 449 2.17 1.13 24.88
CA VAL A 449 3.08 -0.01 24.75
C VAL A 449 4.53 0.42 24.46
N PHE A 450 4.70 1.37 23.53
CA PHE A 450 6.02 1.76 23.01
C PHE A 450 6.43 3.18 23.43
N GLY A 451 5.56 3.93 24.12
CA GLY A 451 5.84 5.32 24.50
C GLY A 451 6.53 5.52 25.85
N MET A 452 6.95 4.45 26.53
CA MET A 452 7.62 4.53 27.84
C MET A 452 9.14 4.75 27.68
N PRO A 453 9.74 5.76 28.34
CA PRO A 453 11.17 6.02 28.25
C PRO A 453 12.00 4.90 28.90
N THR A 454 12.86 4.26 28.11
CA THR A 454 14.00 3.52 28.64
C THR A 454 15.12 4.52 29.00
N ALA A 455 15.02 5.10 30.20
CA ALA A 455 16.02 5.95 30.88
C ALA A 455 16.51 7.23 30.15
N GLY A 456 16.11 8.40 30.68
CA GLY A 456 16.79 9.70 30.54
C GLY A 456 16.85 10.34 29.14
N GLY A 457 16.12 11.44 28.94
CA GLY A 457 16.17 12.25 27.72
C GLY A 457 14.78 12.67 27.23
N VAL A 458 14.74 13.52 26.20
CA VAL A 458 13.49 13.94 25.57
C VAL A 458 13.09 12.91 24.51
N ILE A 459 11.85 12.41 24.57
CA ILE A 459 11.28 11.54 23.52
C ILE A 459 10.74 12.42 22.40
N ASP A 460 11.16 12.17 21.16
CA ASP A 460 10.58 12.84 19.99
C ASP A 460 9.15 12.30 19.73
N ARG A 461 8.13 13.13 19.96
CA ARG A 461 6.71 12.77 19.78
C ARG A 461 6.17 13.15 18.39
N VAL A 462 6.96 13.87 17.59
CA VAL A 462 6.61 14.29 16.22
C VAL A 462 7.16 13.30 15.19
N GLY A 463 8.36 12.77 15.44
CA GLY A 463 9.09 11.89 14.53
C GLY A 463 9.69 12.63 13.32
N PRO A 464 9.97 11.91 12.22
CA PRO A 464 10.50 12.49 10.99
C PRO A 464 9.58 13.54 10.39
N LEU A 465 10.16 14.68 10.00
CA LEU A 465 9.45 15.82 9.39
C LEU A 465 9.10 15.54 7.93
N ASP A 466 7.95 16.07 7.48
CA ASP A 466 7.49 15.99 6.09
C ASP A 466 6.57 17.18 5.71
N ASP A 467 5.93 17.08 4.54
CA ASP A 467 5.02 18.09 3.98
C ASP A 467 3.74 18.33 4.82
N LYS A 468 3.41 17.42 5.75
CA LYS A 468 2.27 17.54 6.66
C LYS A 468 2.67 18.04 8.06
N THR A 469 3.97 18.14 8.36
CA THR A 469 4.44 18.79 9.58
C THR A 469 4.45 20.32 9.43
N THR A 470 4.11 21.02 10.51
CA THR A 470 4.25 22.48 10.56
C THR A 470 5.51 22.85 11.32
N THR A 471 6.34 23.72 10.74
CA THR A 471 7.53 24.26 11.39
C THR A 471 7.37 25.77 11.58
N TRP A 472 7.36 26.22 12.83
CA TRP A 472 7.44 27.63 13.18
C TRP A 472 8.88 27.97 13.54
N LYS A 473 9.45 28.96 12.83
CA LYS A 473 10.78 29.51 13.11
C LYS A 473 10.70 30.57 14.21
N ASN A 474 11.86 30.88 14.80
CA ASN A 474 12.03 31.90 15.85
C ASN A 474 11.25 31.60 17.13
N VAL A 475 10.99 30.32 17.42
CA VAL A 475 10.39 29.87 18.67
C VAL A 475 11.52 29.56 19.63
N LYS A 476 11.66 30.34 20.70
CA LYS A 476 12.84 30.29 21.58
C LYS A 476 12.65 29.44 22.83
N SER A 477 11.41 29.06 23.15
CA SER A 477 11.10 28.30 24.35
C SER A 477 10.15 27.14 24.07
N ALA A 478 10.31 26.09 24.87
CA ALA A 478 9.43 24.94 24.90
C ALA A 478 7.98 25.33 25.21
N ASP A 479 7.76 26.29 26.12
CA ASP A 479 6.43 26.78 26.48
C ASP A 479 5.73 27.48 25.31
N GLU A 480 6.45 28.27 24.52
CA GLU A 480 5.90 28.89 23.32
C GLU A 480 5.52 27.81 22.29
N CYS A 481 6.37 26.79 22.11
CA CYS A 481 6.09 25.68 21.21
C CYS A 481 4.85 24.89 21.64
N ARG A 482 4.74 24.55 22.94
CA ARG A 482 3.57 23.91 23.53
C ARG A 482 2.30 24.72 23.28
N ARG A 483 2.33 26.03 23.57
CA ARG A 483 1.18 26.93 23.38
C ARG A 483 0.75 26.99 21.91
N LYS A 484 1.68 27.02 20.96
CA LYS A 484 1.38 27.01 19.52
C LYS A 484 0.64 25.73 19.10
N CYS A 485 1.01 24.58 19.66
CA CYS A 485 0.32 23.31 19.39
C CYS A 485 -1.04 23.24 20.09
N GLU A 486 -1.05 23.37 21.42
CA GLU A 486 -2.20 23.06 22.27
C GLU A 486 -3.28 24.14 22.26
N VAL A 487 -2.90 25.39 21.99
CA VAL A 487 -3.82 26.54 22.00
C VAL A 487 -4.05 27.09 20.60
N ASP A 488 -2.98 27.55 19.94
CA ASP A 488 -3.11 28.23 18.64
C ASP A 488 -3.55 27.27 17.53
N SER A 489 -3.14 26.01 17.63
CA SER A 489 -3.35 24.95 16.63
C SER A 489 -4.22 23.80 17.13
N LYS A 490 -5.03 24.05 18.16
CA LYS A 490 -5.79 23.01 18.91
C LYS A 490 -6.69 22.09 18.08
N ARG A 491 -7.04 22.48 16.85
CA ARG A 491 -7.93 21.72 15.97
C ARG A 491 -7.25 20.55 15.26
N TRP A 492 -5.93 20.61 15.10
CA TRP A 492 -5.20 19.62 14.31
C TRP A 492 -3.93 19.13 15.00
N CYS A 493 -3.30 19.92 15.87
CA CYS A 493 -2.03 19.52 16.48
C CYS A 493 -2.21 18.44 17.55
N LEU A 494 -1.51 17.31 17.38
CA LEU A 494 -1.47 16.21 18.35
C LEU A 494 -0.13 16.06 19.07
N ALA A 495 0.98 16.47 18.44
CA ALA A 495 2.30 16.45 19.06
C ALA A 495 3.16 17.62 18.61
N TRP A 496 4.14 17.96 19.45
CA TRP A 496 5.08 19.05 19.21
C TRP A 496 6.49 18.70 19.72
N LYS A 497 7.52 19.27 19.08
CA LYS A 497 8.90 19.25 19.56
C LYS A 497 9.58 20.61 19.34
N HIS A 498 10.36 21.02 20.32
CA HIS A 498 11.14 22.25 20.31
C HIS A 498 12.62 21.93 20.06
N ASP A 499 13.11 22.38 18.91
CA ASP A 499 14.53 22.37 18.54
C ASP A 499 15.17 23.66 19.08
N GLY A 500 15.96 23.51 20.15
CA GLY A 500 16.61 24.64 20.81
C GLY A 500 17.79 25.19 20.02
N ALA A 501 18.46 24.35 19.23
CA ALA A 501 19.59 24.76 18.41
C ALA A 501 19.13 25.61 17.22
N ALA A 502 18.03 25.21 16.58
CA ALA A 502 17.44 25.91 15.44
C ALA A 502 16.47 27.04 15.83
N ALA A 503 16.16 27.19 17.13
CA ALA A 503 15.07 28.05 17.61
C ALA A 503 13.77 27.82 16.82
N ALA A 504 13.39 26.54 16.71
CA ALA A 504 12.27 26.09 15.90
C ALA A 504 11.31 25.21 16.70
N CYS A 505 10.02 25.30 16.36
CA CYS A 505 8.99 24.43 16.87
C CYS A 505 8.40 23.64 15.72
N HIS A 506 8.39 22.32 15.86
CA HIS A 506 7.76 21.42 14.91
C HIS A 506 6.50 20.83 15.53
N ALA A 507 5.43 20.72 14.76
CA ALA A 507 4.17 20.13 15.17
C ALA A 507 3.61 19.21 14.09
N SER A 508 2.87 18.20 14.53
CA SER A 508 2.25 17.20 13.66
C SER A 508 0.78 16.97 13.99
N PRO A 509 -0.04 16.61 12.97
CA PRO A 509 -1.40 16.11 13.16
C PRO A 509 -1.47 14.64 13.61
N TRP A 510 -0.33 14.07 14.00
CA TRP A 510 -0.18 12.75 14.61
C TRP A 510 0.74 12.86 15.81
N VAL A 511 0.78 11.78 16.58
CA VAL A 511 1.79 11.54 17.62
C VAL A 511 2.50 10.22 17.30
N VAL A 512 3.81 10.14 17.49
CA VAL A 512 4.54 8.86 17.45
C VAL A 512 4.79 8.35 18.88
N PRO A 513 4.85 7.03 19.12
CA PRO A 513 5.34 6.50 20.40
C PRO A 513 6.71 7.10 20.75
N GLY A 514 7.56 7.25 19.74
CA GLY A 514 8.75 8.07 19.76
C GLY A 514 10.00 7.31 20.16
N GLU A 515 11.12 7.79 19.63
CA GLU A 515 12.46 7.37 20.04
C GLU A 515 13.11 8.48 20.87
N ARG A 516 14.29 8.19 21.40
CA ARG A 516 15.13 9.22 22.03
C ARG A 516 15.46 10.30 21.00
N GLY A 517 15.06 11.54 21.29
CA GLY A 517 15.34 12.69 20.44
C GLY A 517 16.83 13.02 20.35
N SER A 518 17.21 13.77 19.32
CA SER A 518 18.57 14.34 19.22
C SER A 518 18.83 15.30 20.39
N LYS A 519 20.12 15.62 20.63
CA LYS A 519 20.51 16.58 21.67
C LYS A 519 19.96 17.99 21.43
N ASP A 520 19.56 18.29 20.20
CA ASP A 520 19.01 19.59 19.80
C ASP A 520 17.53 19.74 20.21
N ILE A 521 16.84 18.61 20.38
CA ILE A 521 15.46 18.59 20.90
C ILE A 521 15.51 18.86 22.40
N THR A 522 15.14 20.07 22.77
CA THR A 522 15.17 20.53 24.17
C THR A 522 13.88 20.21 24.92
N ALA A 523 12.76 20.06 24.21
CA ALA A 523 11.48 19.61 24.76
C ALA A 523 10.59 19.01 23.68
N SER A 524 9.69 18.13 24.08
CA SER A 524 8.73 17.47 23.18
C SER A 524 7.55 17.00 24.00
N GLY A 525 6.36 17.03 23.41
CA GLY A 525 5.12 16.75 24.12
C GLY A 525 3.98 16.38 23.19
N VAL A 526 2.89 15.94 23.82
CA VAL A 526 1.63 15.61 23.16
C VAL A 526 0.57 16.61 23.61
N HIS A 527 -0.39 16.89 22.74
CA HIS A 527 -1.57 17.66 23.12
C HIS A 527 -2.48 16.77 23.97
N GLU A 528 -2.26 16.79 25.29
CA GLU A 528 -2.89 15.86 26.23
C GLU A 528 -4.43 15.86 26.14
N ALA A 529 -5.05 17.05 26.10
CA ALA A 529 -6.51 17.17 25.98
C ALA A 529 -7.06 16.52 24.69
N ALA A 530 -6.34 16.64 23.56
CA ALA A 530 -6.72 16.00 22.32
C ALA A 530 -6.57 14.47 22.40
N ILE A 531 -5.48 13.96 22.98
CA ILE A 531 -5.25 12.52 23.17
C ILE A 531 -6.30 11.90 24.11
N VAL A 532 -6.62 12.57 25.22
CA VAL A 532 -7.68 12.14 26.14
C VAL A 532 -9.04 12.11 25.42
N GLY A 533 -9.34 13.15 24.63
CA GLY A 533 -10.54 13.18 23.80
C GLY A 533 -10.59 12.02 22.80
N LEU A 534 -9.46 11.70 22.16
CA LEU A 534 -9.34 10.57 21.22
C LEU A 534 -9.56 9.22 21.90
N ARG A 535 -8.94 8.98 23.06
CA ARG A 535 -9.13 7.76 23.85
C ARG A 535 -10.59 7.56 24.24
N ALA A 536 -11.27 8.63 24.68
CA ALA A 536 -12.67 8.57 25.06
C ALA A 536 -13.59 8.13 23.89
N ARG A 537 -13.23 8.45 22.64
CA ARG A 537 -13.98 7.99 21.45
C ARG A 537 -13.84 6.50 21.18
N CYS A 538 -12.73 5.87 21.57
CA CYS A 538 -12.53 4.44 21.33
C CYS A 538 -13.26 3.55 22.34
N ALA A 539 -13.57 4.08 23.52
CA ALA A 539 -14.28 3.37 24.58
C ALA A 539 -15.81 3.47 24.46
N GLY A 540 -16.32 4.30 23.54
CA GLY A 540 -17.74 4.42 23.25
C GLY A 540 -18.15 3.44 22.17
N ASP A 541 -18.53 2.23 22.56
CA ASP A 541 -19.62 1.41 22.02
C ASP A 541 -19.90 0.23 22.96
#